data_AF-A0A3D0XEK4-F1
#
_entry.id   AF-A0A3D0XEK4-F1
#
_cell.length_a   1.000
_cell.length_b   1.000
_cell.length_c   1.000
_cell.angle_alpha   90.00
_cell.angle_beta   90.00
_cell.angle_gamma   90.00
#
_symmetry.space_group_name_H-M   'P 1'
#
loop_
_entity.id
_entity.type
_entity.pdbx_description
1 polymer ?
#
loop_
_entity_poly.entity_id
_entity_poly.type
_entity_poly.pdbx_seq_one_letter_code
_entity_poly.pdbx_strand_id
1 'polypeptide(L)'
;MKTKHFSMKSVISMMLALVIIAGTLPVSVFAAQSNEYVDPADNWLSSNNRTNELDVNATITNETQYCNVCKKHTSVLTYRVPEYTKTGETALNRGVRYSDGTCIDGVSKGNLDNGTPGVDAYYTGYHFTKVVCQTCGTINSGDGPTDYDFNNNVYSLNSCDHNFFLDFDATTYEPYDESRHLTTLKRGEYCKFCKGTFARASRGLESHDFTESVDAQLGNNRFYVAEKCDDCGYETSEYVTAKSVV
;
A
#
# COMPACT_ATOMS: atom_id res chain seq x y z
N MET A 1 1.00 -64.46 21.66
CA MET A 1 0.74 -63.10 21.15
C MET A 1 0.24 -63.21 19.70
N LYS A 2 -1.02 -62.88 19.40
CA LYS A 2 -1.50 -62.81 18.01
C LYS A 2 -1.02 -61.49 17.40
N THR A 3 -0.10 -61.55 16.45
CA THR A 3 0.31 -60.42 15.63
C THR A 3 -0.85 -60.06 14.69
N LYS A 4 -1.48 -58.89 14.92
CA LYS A 4 -2.47 -58.35 13.99
C LYS A 4 -1.73 -57.94 12.71
N HIS A 5 -1.90 -58.70 11.64
CA HIS A 5 -1.47 -58.29 10.31
C HIS A 5 -2.33 -57.09 9.86
N PHE A 6 -1.74 -55.91 9.87
CA PHE A 6 -2.33 -54.75 9.19
C PHE A 6 -2.24 -55.01 7.69
N SER A 7 -3.40 -55.18 7.05
CA SER A 7 -3.49 -55.30 5.59
C SER A 7 -3.00 -53.99 4.97
N MET A 8 -2.12 -54.08 3.99
CA MET A 8 -1.59 -52.92 3.24
C MET A 8 -2.71 -52.03 2.69
N LYS A 9 -3.86 -52.64 2.36
CA LYS A 9 -5.08 -51.94 1.93
C LYS A 9 -5.68 -51.05 3.02
N SER A 10 -5.62 -51.47 4.29
CA SER A 10 -6.12 -50.65 5.41
C SER A 10 -5.20 -49.47 5.71
N VAL A 11 -3.89 -49.63 5.53
CA VAL A 11 -2.91 -48.54 5.68
C VAL A 11 -3.13 -47.48 4.60
N ILE A 12 -3.29 -47.91 3.34
CA ILE A 12 -3.56 -46.99 2.22
C ILE A 12 -4.89 -46.26 2.40
N SER A 13 -5.95 -46.97 2.81
CA SER A 13 -7.26 -46.36 3.05
C SER A 13 -7.24 -45.34 4.20
N MET A 14 -6.49 -45.62 5.27
CA MET A 14 -6.32 -44.69 6.39
C MET A 14 -5.51 -43.45 5.98
N MET A 15 -4.47 -43.63 5.16
CA MET A 15 -3.67 -42.53 4.63
C MET A 15 -4.50 -41.63 3.69
N LEU A 16 -5.34 -42.21 2.84
CA LEU A 16 -6.23 -41.46 1.96
C LEU A 16 -7.28 -40.66 2.75
N ALA A 17 -7.84 -41.24 3.81
CA ALA A 17 -8.76 -40.56 4.70
C ALA A 17 -8.08 -39.36 5.41
N LEU A 18 -6.84 -39.51 5.86
CA LEU A 18 -6.07 -38.43 6.47
C LEU A 18 -5.76 -37.31 5.47
N VAL A 19 -5.47 -37.63 4.21
CA VAL A 19 -5.24 -36.62 3.16
C VAL A 19 -6.53 -35.84 2.84
N ILE A 20 -7.68 -36.52 2.79
CA ILE A 20 -8.97 -35.86 2.58
C ILE A 20 -9.34 -34.99 3.79
N ILE A 21 -9.12 -35.46 5.01
CA ILE A 21 -9.34 -34.66 6.22
C ILE A 21 -8.41 -33.45 6.23
N ALA A 22 -7.11 -33.63 5.95
CA ALA A 22 -6.15 -32.53 5.88
C ALA A 22 -6.47 -31.52 4.75
N GLY A 23 -7.01 -31.98 3.62
CA GLY A 23 -7.44 -31.13 2.50
C GLY A 23 -8.81 -30.46 2.69
N THR A 24 -9.60 -30.90 3.67
CA THR A 24 -10.91 -30.30 4.03
C THR A 24 -10.83 -29.44 5.28
N LEU A 25 -9.74 -29.50 6.03
CA LEU A 25 -9.45 -28.50 7.05
C LEU A 25 -9.35 -27.14 6.35
N PRO A 26 -10.08 -26.11 6.83
CA PRO A 26 -9.90 -24.78 6.32
C PRO A 26 -8.44 -24.40 6.55
N VAL A 27 -7.66 -24.34 5.47
CA VAL A 27 -6.36 -23.67 5.50
C VAL A 27 -6.68 -22.22 5.80
N SER A 28 -6.52 -21.84 7.07
CA SER A 28 -6.51 -20.45 7.48
C SER A 28 -5.27 -19.83 6.85
N VAL A 29 -5.44 -19.36 5.61
CA VAL A 29 -4.50 -18.44 4.99
C VAL A 29 -4.68 -17.13 5.75
N PHE A 30 -3.87 -16.95 6.78
CA PHE A 30 -3.70 -15.62 7.35
C PHE A 30 -2.96 -14.81 6.29
N ALA A 31 -3.72 -14.04 5.51
CA ALA A 31 -3.15 -12.92 4.79
C ALA A 31 -2.65 -11.95 5.88
N ALA A 32 -1.36 -12.00 6.17
CA ALA A 32 -0.73 -10.96 6.98
C ALA A 32 -0.94 -9.65 6.22
N GLN A 33 -1.80 -8.77 6.75
CA GLN A 33 -1.94 -7.43 6.22
C GLN A 33 -0.64 -6.71 6.56
N SER A 34 0.16 -6.35 5.54
CA SER A 34 1.30 -5.47 5.75
C SER A 34 0.76 -4.11 6.20
N ASN A 35 1.20 -3.65 7.38
CA ASN A 35 0.82 -2.34 7.88
C ASN A 35 1.77 -1.23 7.42
N GLU A 36 2.82 -1.58 6.67
CA GLU A 36 3.74 -0.62 6.09
C GLU A 36 3.01 0.22 5.04
N TYR A 37 3.18 1.53 5.17
CA TYR A 37 2.66 2.48 4.20
C TYR A 37 3.56 2.48 2.97
N VAL A 38 2.94 2.30 1.81
CA VAL A 38 3.53 2.51 0.50
C VAL A 38 2.56 3.40 -0.25
N ASP A 39 3.03 4.53 -0.78
CA ASP A 39 2.17 5.43 -1.56
C ASP A 39 1.72 4.73 -2.85
N PRO A 40 0.40 4.55 -3.07
CA PRO A 40 -0.12 4.00 -4.32
C PRO A 40 0.34 4.77 -5.56
N ALA A 41 0.58 6.08 -5.45
CA ALA A 41 1.04 6.89 -6.57
C ALA A 41 2.47 6.56 -7.04
N ASP A 42 3.35 6.08 -6.14
CA ASP A 42 4.74 5.75 -6.50
C ASP A 42 4.85 4.39 -7.20
N ASN A 43 3.90 3.49 -6.94
CA ASN A 43 3.92 2.11 -7.43
C ASN A 43 2.67 1.77 -8.25
N TRP A 44 2.04 2.77 -8.86
CA TRP A 44 0.81 2.56 -9.59
C TRP A 44 1.03 1.65 -10.80
N LEU A 45 0.34 0.52 -10.81
CA LEU A 45 0.45 -0.48 -11.88
C LEU A 45 -0.70 -0.30 -12.87
N SER A 46 -0.37 0.25 -14.04
CA SER A 46 -1.32 0.31 -15.15
C SER A 46 -1.45 -1.06 -15.81
N SER A 47 -2.64 -1.65 -15.75
CA SER A 47 -2.92 -2.91 -16.42
C SER A 47 -3.22 -2.67 -17.91
N ASN A 48 -2.18 -2.66 -18.76
CA ASN A 48 -2.33 -2.56 -20.23
C ASN A 48 -3.20 -3.71 -20.79
N ASN A 49 -4.52 -3.52 -20.85
CA ASN A 49 -5.51 -4.51 -21.31
C ASN A 49 -5.49 -5.87 -20.58
N ARG A 50 -4.86 -5.97 -19.40
CA ARG A 50 -4.81 -7.19 -18.57
C ARG A 50 -5.66 -7.01 -17.31
N THR A 51 -6.96 -7.24 -17.44
CA THR A 51 -7.98 -7.39 -16.37
C THR A 51 -7.74 -6.61 -15.06
N ASN A 52 -8.51 -5.52 -14.91
CA ASN A 52 -8.84 -4.80 -13.67
C ASN A 52 -7.69 -4.08 -12.94
N GLU A 53 -7.25 -2.94 -13.48
CA GLU A 53 -6.30 -1.99 -12.88
C GLU A 53 -6.61 -1.65 -11.42
N LEU A 54 -7.89 -1.52 -11.08
CA LEU A 54 -8.30 -1.20 -9.71
C LEU A 54 -8.03 -2.36 -8.74
N ASP A 55 -8.13 -3.62 -9.18
CA ASP A 55 -7.88 -4.77 -8.28
C ASP A 55 -6.41 -4.85 -7.89
N VAL A 56 -5.50 -4.59 -8.84
CA VAL A 56 -4.05 -4.68 -8.59
C VAL A 56 -3.52 -3.53 -7.73
N ASN A 57 -4.18 -2.37 -7.77
CA ASN A 57 -3.81 -1.20 -6.98
C ASN A 57 -4.63 -1.05 -5.68
N ALA A 58 -5.50 -2.01 -5.36
CA ALA A 58 -6.35 -1.94 -4.18
C ALA A 58 -5.62 -2.30 -2.89
N THR A 59 -5.89 -1.53 -1.84
CA THR A 59 -5.74 -2.02 -0.47
C THR A 59 -6.89 -2.99 -0.19
N ILE A 60 -6.54 -4.24 0.13
CA ILE A 60 -7.52 -5.32 0.36
C ILE A 60 -7.60 -5.63 1.85
N THR A 61 -8.81 -5.57 2.39
CA THR A 61 -9.10 -5.95 3.78
C THR A 61 -10.13 -7.07 3.85
N ASN A 62 -10.05 -7.90 4.90
CA ASN A 62 -11.10 -8.84 5.25
C ASN A 62 -12.00 -8.20 6.32
N GLU A 63 -13.29 -8.07 6.01
CA GLU A 63 -14.25 -7.33 6.83
C GLU A 63 -15.52 -8.14 7.06
N THR A 64 -16.39 -7.65 7.96
CA THR A 64 -17.72 -8.21 8.17
C THR A 64 -18.77 -7.22 7.67
N GLN A 65 -19.65 -7.67 6.77
CA GLN A 65 -20.70 -6.83 6.18
C GLN A 65 -21.98 -7.65 5.98
N TYR A 66 -23.14 -7.00 6.06
CA TYR A 66 -24.42 -7.62 5.73
C TYR A 66 -24.49 -7.92 4.23
N CYS A 67 -24.77 -9.17 3.87
CA CYS A 67 -24.94 -9.58 2.48
C CYS A 67 -26.43 -9.71 2.12
N ASN A 68 -26.87 -8.94 1.13
CA ASN A 68 -28.26 -8.94 0.64
C ASN A 68 -28.70 -10.25 -0.02
N VAL A 69 -27.76 -11.14 -0.38
CA VAL A 69 -28.05 -12.49 -0.91
C VAL A 69 -28.12 -13.52 0.22
N CYS A 70 -27.12 -13.56 1.09
CA CYS A 70 -27.08 -14.50 2.22
C CYS A 70 -28.04 -14.13 3.36
N LYS A 71 -28.57 -12.90 3.38
CA LYS A 71 -29.46 -12.36 4.43
C LYS A 71 -28.87 -12.42 5.83
N LYS A 72 -27.55 -12.31 5.94
CA LYS A 72 -26.80 -12.28 7.20
C LYS A 72 -25.48 -11.53 7.03
N HIS A 73 -24.86 -11.16 8.14
CA HIS A 73 -23.48 -10.69 8.14
C HIS A 73 -22.54 -11.84 7.74
N THR A 74 -21.65 -11.54 6.79
CA THR A 74 -20.68 -12.49 6.25
C THR A 74 -19.29 -11.85 6.23
N SER A 75 -18.25 -12.68 6.21
CA SER A 75 -16.92 -12.21 5.83
C SER A 75 -16.92 -11.77 4.37
N VAL A 76 -16.30 -10.63 4.11
CA VAL A 76 -16.16 -10.04 2.78
C VAL A 76 -14.71 -9.62 2.53
N LEU A 77 -14.28 -9.66 1.27
CA LEU A 77 -13.07 -8.97 0.84
C LEU A 77 -13.46 -7.59 0.34
N THR A 78 -12.89 -6.55 0.94
CA THR A 78 -13.11 -5.16 0.54
C THR A 78 -11.86 -4.64 -0.15
N TYR A 79 -12.02 -4.18 -1.38
CA TYR A 79 -10.99 -3.57 -2.21
C TYR A 79 -11.18 -2.07 -2.15
N ARG A 80 -10.15 -1.32 -1.77
CA ARG A 80 -10.16 0.15 -1.75
C ARG A 80 -9.02 0.71 -2.58
N VAL A 81 -9.35 1.53 -3.56
CA VAL A 81 -8.38 2.19 -4.43
C VAL A 81 -8.59 3.70 -4.30
N PRO A 82 -7.56 4.51 -3.98
CA PRO A 82 -7.71 5.95 -3.96
C PRO A 82 -8.18 6.46 -5.32
N GLU A 83 -9.07 7.44 -5.32
CA GLU A 83 -9.41 8.15 -6.53
C GLU A 83 -8.32 9.19 -6.82
N TYR A 84 -7.79 9.13 -8.03
CA TYR A 84 -6.85 10.09 -8.58
C TYR A 84 -7.45 10.70 -9.84
N THR A 85 -7.54 12.03 -9.89
CA THR A 85 -8.04 12.77 -11.06
C THR A 85 -7.03 13.83 -11.48
N LYS A 86 -7.08 14.25 -12.74
CA LYS A 86 -6.17 15.29 -13.26
C LYS A 86 -6.33 16.63 -12.54
N THR A 87 -7.57 16.94 -12.16
CA THR A 87 -7.90 18.17 -11.43
C THR A 87 -7.66 18.06 -9.92
N GLY A 88 -7.55 16.84 -9.38
CA GLY A 88 -7.59 16.61 -7.92
C GLY A 88 -8.98 16.77 -7.31
N GLU A 89 -10.00 17.02 -8.12
CA GLU A 89 -11.40 17.03 -7.69
C GLU A 89 -12.08 15.68 -7.96
N THR A 90 -12.92 15.26 -7.02
CA THR A 90 -13.64 14.00 -7.13
C THR A 90 -14.61 13.95 -8.31
N ALA A 91 -14.74 12.79 -8.95
CA ALA A 91 -15.72 12.55 -10.02
C ALA A 91 -17.18 12.67 -9.53
N LEU A 92 -17.41 12.54 -8.22
CA LEU A 92 -18.70 12.81 -7.60
C LEU A 92 -19.21 14.24 -7.84
N ASN A 93 -18.33 15.24 -7.97
CA ASN A 93 -18.72 16.61 -8.30
C ASN A 93 -19.38 16.73 -9.69
N ARG A 94 -19.16 15.73 -10.54
CA ARG A 94 -19.74 15.59 -11.89
C ARG A 94 -20.87 14.55 -11.93
N GLY A 95 -21.34 14.08 -10.78
CA GLY A 95 -22.40 13.08 -10.64
C GLY A 95 -21.96 11.64 -10.91
N VAL A 96 -20.66 11.40 -11.18
CA VAL A 96 -20.12 10.07 -11.43
C VAL A 96 -19.89 9.34 -10.11
N ARG A 97 -20.54 8.18 -9.94
CA ARG A 97 -20.47 7.37 -8.72
C ARG A 97 -19.63 6.11 -8.91
N TYR A 98 -19.51 5.63 -10.14
CA TYR A 98 -18.96 4.31 -10.43
C TYR A 98 -17.71 4.38 -11.31
N SER A 99 -16.78 3.46 -11.09
CA SER A 99 -15.45 3.45 -11.75
C SER A 99 -15.47 3.28 -13.27
N ASP A 100 -16.60 2.90 -13.85
CA ASP A 100 -16.81 2.79 -15.30
C ASP A 100 -17.47 4.04 -15.90
N GLY A 101 -17.47 5.14 -15.14
CA GLY A 101 -18.06 6.43 -15.53
C GLY A 101 -19.57 6.50 -15.35
N THR A 102 -20.23 5.49 -14.79
CA THR A 102 -21.67 5.56 -14.52
C THR A 102 -21.96 6.57 -13.43
N CYS A 103 -23.00 7.38 -13.67
CA CYS A 103 -23.50 8.34 -12.72
C CYS A 103 -24.32 7.69 -11.60
N ILE A 104 -24.63 8.48 -10.58
CA ILE A 104 -25.42 8.05 -9.42
C ILE A 104 -26.82 7.52 -9.79
N ASP A 105 -27.35 7.89 -10.95
CA ASP A 105 -28.63 7.39 -11.47
C ASP A 105 -28.55 5.95 -12.03
N GLY A 106 -27.34 5.37 -12.12
CA GLY A 106 -27.10 4.03 -12.66
C GLY A 106 -27.27 3.91 -14.17
N VAL A 107 -27.48 5.02 -14.89
CA VAL A 107 -27.81 5.01 -16.33
C VAL A 107 -26.93 5.98 -17.12
N SER A 108 -26.81 7.22 -16.67
CA SER A 108 -26.04 8.23 -17.41
C SER A 108 -24.53 7.97 -17.24
N LYS A 109 -23.76 8.48 -18.21
CA LYS A 109 -22.31 8.38 -18.23
C LYS A 109 -21.70 9.78 -18.08
N GLY A 110 -20.72 9.90 -17.22
CA GLY A 110 -19.97 11.14 -17.00
C GLY A 110 -18.46 10.94 -17.15
N ASN A 111 -17.73 12.04 -17.02
CA ASN A 111 -16.28 12.06 -17.12
C ASN A 111 -15.64 11.81 -15.74
N LEU A 112 -14.82 10.78 -15.64
CA LEU A 112 -14.04 10.48 -14.43
C LEU A 112 -12.89 11.47 -14.20
N ASP A 113 -12.43 12.18 -15.24
CA ASP A 113 -11.22 13.02 -15.19
C ASP A 113 -9.95 12.21 -14.86
N ASN A 114 -9.88 10.99 -15.40
CA ASN A 114 -8.77 10.07 -15.16
C ASN A 114 -7.43 10.65 -15.65
N GLY A 115 -6.42 10.47 -14.82
CA GLY A 115 -5.01 10.56 -15.18
C GLY A 115 -4.24 9.40 -14.57
N THR A 116 -2.92 9.42 -14.68
CA THR A 116 -2.02 8.42 -14.12
C THR A 116 -1.47 8.92 -12.78
N PRO A 117 -1.74 8.20 -11.67
CA PRO A 117 -1.15 8.52 -10.36
C PRO A 117 0.38 8.59 -10.43
N GLY A 118 0.98 9.54 -9.71
CA GLY A 118 2.41 9.80 -9.76
C GLY A 118 2.89 10.55 -11.02
N VAL A 119 2.03 10.77 -12.01
CA VAL A 119 2.37 11.46 -13.27
C VAL A 119 1.57 12.76 -13.43
N ASP A 120 0.27 12.65 -13.73
CA ASP A 120 -0.60 13.79 -14.05
C ASP A 120 -1.91 13.80 -13.26
N ALA A 121 -2.09 12.89 -12.30
CA ALA A 121 -3.25 12.82 -11.43
C ALA A 121 -2.92 13.11 -9.95
N TYR A 122 -3.93 13.56 -9.22
CA TYR A 122 -3.86 14.01 -7.84
C TYR A 122 -4.93 13.30 -7.02
N TYR A 123 -4.57 12.90 -5.81
CA TYR A 123 -5.50 12.26 -4.90
C TYR A 123 -6.63 13.23 -4.54
N THR A 124 -7.87 12.76 -4.55
CA THR A 124 -9.05 13.62 -4.39
C THR A 124 -9.59 13.65 -2.96
N GLY A 125 -9.07 12.80 -2.07
CA GLY A 125 -9.71 12.54 -0.77
C GLY A 125 -10.84 11.51 -0.83
N TYR A 126 -11.09 10.89 -1.98
CA TYR A 126 -12.08 9.83 -2.16
C TYR A 126 -11.42 8.51 -2.56
N HIS A 127 -12.16 7.42 -2.49
CA HIS A 127 -11.70 6.11 -2.91
C HIS A 127 -12.80 5.30 -3.57
N PHE A 128 -12.44 4.52 -4.57
CA PHE A 128 -13.26 3.48 -5.15
C PHE A 128 -13.30 2.27 -4.22
N THR A 129 -14.49 1.73 -3.96
CA THR A 129 -14.70 0.52 -3.16
C THR A 129 -15.38 -0.56 -3.98
N LYS A 130 -14.90 -1.79 -3.86
CA LYS A 130 -15.60 -3.00 -4.32
C LYS A 130 -15.57 -4.04 -3.23
N VAL A 131 -16.66 -4.75 -3.02
CA VAL A 131 -16.76 -5.78 -1.97
C VAL A 131 -17.10 -7.13 -2.60
N VAL A 132 -16.54 -8.23 -2.09
CA VAL A 132 -16.89 -9.60 -2.53
C VAL A 132 -17.24 -10.47 -1.34
N CYS A 133 -18.49 -10.94 -1.28
CA CYS A 133 -18.94 -11.85 -0.23
C CYS A 133 -18.19 -13.18 -0.31
N GLN A 134 -17.48 -13.57 0.75
CA GLN A 134 -16.72 -14.83 0.79
C GLN A 134 -17.61 -16.07 0.94
N THR A 135 -18.90 -15.88 1.20
CA THR A 135 -19.86 -17.00 1.34
C THR A 135 -20.58 -17.33 0.03
N CYS A 136 -21.06 -16.33 -0.71
CA CYS A 136 -21.84 -16.55 -1.95
C CYS A 136 -21.17 -16.01 -3.22
N GLY A 137 -20.04 -15.32 -3.11
CA GLY A 137 -19.32 -14.75 -4.26
C GLY A 137 -19.94 -13.48 -4.86
N THR A 138 -21.11 -13.04 -4.39
CA THR A 138 -21.75 -11.81 -4.89
C THR A 138 -20.87 -10.59 -4.66
N ILE A 139 -20.63 -9.85 -5.73
CA ILE A 139 -19.91 -8.57 -5.73
C ILE A 139 -20.85 -7.45 -5.24
N ASN A 140 -20.34 -6.51 -4.46
CA ASN A 140 -21.05 -5.37 -3.87
C ASN A 140 -22.33 -5.81 -3.15
N SER A 141 -22.20 -6.92 -2.41
CA SER A 141 -23.34 -7.61 -1.81
C SER A 141 -24.07 -6.81 -0.71
N GLY A 142 -23.50 -5.70 -0.21
CA GLY A 142 -24.16 -4.85 0.80
C GLY A 142 -24.96 -3.68 0.24
N ASP A 143 -24.65 -3.20 -0.97
CA ASP A 143 -25.37 -2.09 -1.59
C ASP A 143 -26.80 -2.54 -1.96
N GLY A 144 -26.90 -3.72 -2.57
CA GLY A 144 -28.16 -4.45 -2.74
C GLY A 144 -28.74 -4.33 -4.15
N PRO A 145 -29.79 -5.11 -4.50
CA PRO A 145 -30.17 -5.35 -5.89
C PRO A 145 -30.63 -4.14 -6.72
N THR A 146 -30.86 -3.00 -6.08
CA THR A 146 -31.28 -1.76 -6.73
C THR A 146 -30.10 -0.88 -7.14
N ASP A 147 -28.92 -1.10 -6.57
CA ASP A 147 -27.72 -0.33 -6.90
C ASP A 147 -27.05 -0.87 -8.17
N TYR A 148 -26.49 0.03 -8.97
CA TYR A 148 -25.88 -0.32 -10.26
C TYR A 148 -24.68 -1.24 -10.12
N ASP A 149 -23.91 -1.14 -9.04
CA ASP A 149 -22.72 -1.94 -8.80
C ASP A 149 -23.04 -3.33 -8.23
N PHE A 150 -24.29 -3.62 -7.87
CA PHE A 150 -24.69 -4.92 -7.30
C PHE A 150 -24.44 -6.06 -8.29
N ASN A 151 -23.63 -7.02 -7.84
CA ASN A 151 -23.17 -8.16 -8.63
C ASN A 151 -22.47 -7.80 -9.95
N ASN A 152 -22.02 -6.55 -10.08
CA ASN A 152 -21.24 -6.06 -11.21
C ASN A 152 -19.80 -5.80 -10.76
N ASN A 153 -18.81 -6.10 -11.62
CA ASN A 153 -17.41 -5.82 -11.33
C ASN A 153 -17.08 -4.35 -11.57
N VAL A 154 -17.69 -3.49 -10.77
CA VAL A 154 -17.55 -2.04 -10.80
C VAL A 154 -17.33 -1.55 -9.37
N TYR A 155 -16.52 -0.52 -9.19
CA TYR A 155 -16.30 0.08 -7.89
C TYR A 155 -17.19 1.31 -7.71
N SER A 156 -17.63 1.57 -6.48
CA SER A 156 -18.37 2.77 -6.11
C SER A 156 -17.51 3.75 -5.29
N LEU A 157 -17.65 5.04 -5.56
CA LEU A 157 -16.77 6.11 -5.10
C LEU A 157 -17.16 6.72 -3.74
N ASN A 158 -16.44 6.43 -2.66
CA ASN A 158 -16.76 6.85 -1.30
C ASN A 158 -15.77 7.92 -0.79
N SER A 159 -16.23 8.83 0.08
CA SER A 159 -15.35 9.81 0.73
C SER A 159 -14.45 9.13 1.76
N CYS A 160 -13.19 9.56 1.85
CA CYS A 160 -12.36 9.24 3.00
C CYS A 160 -12.76 10.14 4.18
N ASP A 161 -13.05 9.53 5.33
CA ASP A 161 -13.25 10.28 6.57
C ASP A 161 -11.93 10.91 7.02
N HIS A 162 -11.98 12.19 7.42
CA HIS A 162 -10.80 12.92 7.88
C HIS A 162 -10.14 12.27 9.11
N ASN A 163 -10.91 11.60 9.98
CA ASN A 163 -10.40 10.91 11.16
C ASN A 163 -9.53 9.69 10.85
N PHE A 164 -9.41 9.32 9.57
CA PHE A 164 -8.64 8.17 9.12
C PHE A 164 -7.30 8.52 8.51
N PHE A 165 -6.95 9.79 8.47
CA PHE A 165 -5.65 10.24 8.01
C PHE A 165 -4.58 10.04 9.09
N LEU A 166 -3.40 9.61 8.66
CA LEU A 166 -2.23 9.42 9.49
C LEU A 166 -1.07 10.20 8.89
N ASP A 167 -0.29 10.85 9.74
CA ASP A 167 0.96 11.49 9.35
C ASP A 167 1.98 10.45 8.88
N PHE A 168 2.79 10.83 7.90
CA PHE A 168 3.94 10.07 7.47
C PHE A 168 5.08 11.00 7.03
N ASP A 169 6.30 10.49 7.17
CA ASP A 169 7.50 11.05 6.58
C ASP A 169 8.25 9.95 5.85
N ALA A 170 8.27 10.02 4.52
CA ALA A 170 8.99 9.12 3.63
C ALA A 170 10.17 9.86 2.96
N THR A 171 10.74 10.84 3.66
CA THR A 171 11.94 11.55 3.18
C THR A 171 13.11 10.61 3.09
N THR A 172 13.81 10.62 1.96
CA THR A 172 15.03 9.83 1.75
C THR A 172 16.19 10.71 1.37
N TYR A 173 17.40 10.26 1.74
CA TYR A 173 18.65 10.93 1.44
C TYR A 173 19.59 9.96 0.73
N GLU A 174 20.19 10.41 -0.37
CA GLU A 174 21.14 9.63 -1.16
C GLU A 174 22.45 10.44 -1.30
N PRO A 175 23.63 9.89 -1.00
CA PRO A 175 24.89 10.58 -1.22
C PRO A 175 25.03 11.05 -2.68
N TYR A 176 25.48 12.29 -2.89
CA TYR A 176 25.65 12.87 -4.24
C TYR A 176 27.11 13.22 -4.52
N ASP A 177 27.72 14.10 -3.73
CA ASP A 177 29.14 14.47 -3.83
C ASP A 177 29.75 14.74 -2.45
N GLU A 178 31.00 15.24 -2.40
CA GLU A 178 31.72 15.54 -1.14
C GLU A 178 31.06 16.64 -0.29
N SER A 179 30.24 17.49 -0.91
CA SER A 179 29.64 18.67 -0.27
C SER A 179 28.13 18.54 -0.05
N ARG A 180 27.46 17.63 -0.76
CA ARG A 180 26.00 17.54 -0.83
C ARG A 180 25.46 16.12 -0.90
N HIS A 181 24.22 15.96 -0.45
CA HIS A 181 23.37 14.81 -0.73
C HIS A 181 22.15 15.21 -1.57
N LEU A 182 21.50 14.21 -2.14
CA LEU A 182 20.21 14.34 -2.79
C LEU A 182 19.10 14.02 -1.79
N THR A 183 18.26 15.00 -1.51
CA THR A 183 17.07 14.86 -0.65
C THR A 183 15.85 14.64 -1.51
N THR A 184 15.10 13.57 -1.24
CA THR A 184 13.75 13.36 -1.78
C THR A 184 12.75 13.56 -0.64
N LEU A 185 12.22 14.77 -0.53
CA LEU A 185 11.26 15.13 0.50
C LEU A 185 9.86 14.65 0.11
N LYS A 186 9.26 13.80 0.93
CA LYS A 186 7.87 13.35 0.77
C LYS A 186 7.25 13.07 2.13
N ARG A 187 6.50 14.05 2.65
CA ARG A 187 5.83 13.98 3.96
C ARG A 187 4.47 14.64 3.90
N GLY A 188 3.57 14.21 4.78
CA GLY A 188 2.21 14.74 4.88
C GLY A 188 1.30 13.71 5.51
N GLU A 189 0.07 13.61 5.02
CA GLU A 189 -0.93 12.67 5.52
C GLU A 189 -1.40 11.70 4.43
N TYR A 190 -1.75 10.49 4.84
CA TYR A 190 -2.38 9.49 3.98
C TYR A 190 -3.62 8.87 4.64
N CYS A 191 -4.61 8.48 3.85
CA CYS A 191 -5.77 7.77 4.37
C CYS A 191 -5.41 6.33 4.72
N LYS A 192 -5.61 5.90 5.97
CA LYS A 192 -5.22 4.55 6.42
C LYS A 192 -5.94 3.40 5.70
N PHE A 193 -7.13 3.66 5.12
CA PHE A 193 -7.98 2.67 4.45
C PHE A 193 -7.64 2.45 2.97
N CYS A 194 -7.47 3.52 2.19
CA CYS A 194 -7.14 3.41 0.76
C CYS A 194 -5.67 3.69 0.45
N LYS A 195 -4.91 4.23 1.40
CA LYS A 195 -3.52 4.71 1.27
C LYS A 195 -3.34 5.92 0.34
N GLY A 196 -4.43 6.56 -0.08
CA GLY A 196 -4.39 7.78 -0.88
C GLY A 196 -3.67 8.90 -0.17
N THR A 197 -2.82 9.61 -0.91
CA THR A 197 -1.83 10.55 -0.37
C THR A 197 -1.86 11.86 -1.14
N PHE A 198 -1.93 12.98 -0.43
CA PHE A 198 -1.89 14.32 -1.04
C PHE A 198 -0.47 14.80 -1.32
N ALA A 199 0.51 14.34 -0.53
CA ALA A 199 1.90 14.75 -0.65
C ALA A 199 2.51 14.30 -1.98
N ARG A 200 3.35 15.16 -2.57
CA ARG A 200 4.17 14.85 -3.74
C ARG A 200 5.64 14.93 -3.39
N ALA A 201 6.42 14.02 -3.94
CA ALA A 201 7.86 14.05 -3.78
C ALA A 201 8.46 15.29 -4.44
N SER A 202 9.31 16.01 -3.71
CA SER A 202 10.18 17.05 -4.26
C SER A 202 11.64 16.65 -4.06
N ARG A 203 12.48 16.88 -5.06
CA ARG A 203 13.90 16.52 -5.02
C ARG A 203 14.78 17.76 -5.08
N GLY A 204 15.82 17.79 -4.26
CA GLY A 204 16.78 18.89 -4.19
C GLY A 204 18.15 18.42 -3.71
N LEU A 205 19.18 19.20 -4.01
CA LEU A 205 20.49 19.02 -3.41
C LEU A 205 20.57 19.86 -2.14
N GLU A 206 20.98 19.23 -1.06
CA GLU A 206 21.20 19.85 0.24
C GLU A 206 22.64 19.59 0.67
N SER A 207 23.21 20.52 1.44
CA SER A 207 24.55 20.34 2.00
C SER A 207 24.51 19.22 3.04
N HIS A 208 25.60 18.46 3.12
CA HIS A 208 25.75 17.50 4.21
C HIS A 208 25.67 18.22 5.57
N ASP A 209 24.91 17.65 6.49
CA ASP A 209 24.99 17.98 7.92
C ASP A 209 25.96 17.00 8.58
N PHE A 210 27.19 17.46 8.83
CA PHE A 210 28.28 16.63 9.32
C PHE A 210 28.37 16.63 10.84
N THR A 211 28.42 15.44 11.42
CA THR A 211 28.89 15.22 12.79
C THR A 211 30.39 14.87 12.73
N GLU A 212 31.22 15.73 13.32
CA GLU A 212 32.68 15.57 13.41
C GLU A 212 33.08 14.72 14.63
N SER A 213 34.07 13.85 14.45
CA SER A 213 34.77 13.12 15.50
C SER A 213 36.27 13.31 15.38
N VAL A 214 36.92 13.68 16.48
CA VAL A 214 38.37 13.94 16.54
C VAL A 214 39.05 12.93 17.46
N ASP A 215 39.98 12.14 16.90
CA ASP A 215 40.86 11.24 17.63
C ASP A 215 42.28 11.80 17.72
N ALA A 216 42.75 12.05 18.95
CA ALA A 216 44.06 12.61 19.23
C ALA A 216 45.15 11.52 19.19
N GLN A 217 45.81 11.37 18.04
CA GLN A 217 46.92 10.44 17.85
C GLN A 217 48.26 11.09 18.20
N LEU A 218 48.40 11.52 19.46
CA LEU A 218 49.56 12.31 19.94
C LEU A 218 50.91 11.62 19.71
N GLY A 219 50.97 10.28 19.80
CA GLY A 219 52.18 9.52 19.48
C GLY A 219 52.67 9.67 18.04
N ASN A 220 51.79 10.11 17.13
CA ASN A 220 52.06 10.36 15.72
C ASN A 220 52.07 11.87 15.39
N ASN A 221 52.05 12.75 16.39
CA ASN A 221 51.96 14.22 16.23
C ASN A 221 50.81 14.67 15.29
N ARG A 222 49.67 13.98 15.33
CA ARG A 222 48.52 14.27 14.45
C ARG A 222 47.17 14.02 15.14
N PHE A 223 46.13 14.60 14.58
CA PHE A 223 44.74 14.29 14.86
C PHE A 223 44.16 13.54 13.66
N TYR A 224 43.33 12.54 13.91
CA TYR A 224 42.46 11.95 12.90
C TYR A 224 41.08 12.60 13.06
N VAL A 225 40.65 13.31 12.02
CA VAL A 225 39.34 13.96 11.98
C VAL A 225 38.48 13.15 11.02
N ALA A 226 37.36 12.65 11.49
CA ALA A 226 36.37 11.97 10.65
C ALA A 226 35.04 12.71 10.75
N GLU A 227 34.40 12.90 9.62
CA GLU A 227 33.09 13.53 9.52
C GLU A 227 32.12 12.52 8.92
N LYS A 228 30.90 12.51 9.45
CA LYS A 228 29.81 11.68 8.94
C LYS A 228 28.56 12.51 8.77
N CYS A 229 27.92 12.41 7.61
CA CYS A 229 26.60 12.97 7.38
C CYS A 229 25.55 12.02 7.97
N ASP A 230 24.76 12.50 8.93
CA ASP A 230 23.76 11.68 9.63
C ASP A 230 22.56 11.33 8.74
N ASP A 231 22.24 12.17 7.77
CA ASP A 231 21.12 11.97 6.84
C ASP A 231 21.42 10.89 5.78
N CYS A 232 22.56 11.01 5.08
CA CYS A 232 22.88 10.16 3.93
C CYS A 232 23.96 9.10 4.20
N GLY A 233 24.62 9.17 5.37
CA GLY A 233 25.69 8.24 5.76
C GLY A 233 27.01 8.46 5.02
N TYR A 234 27.19 9.56 4.29
CA TYR A 234 28.47 9.91 3.67
C TYR A 234 29.54 10.14 4.75
N GLU A 235 30.71 9.55 4.57
CA GLU A 235 31.82 9.63 5.53
C GLU A 235 33.08 10.14 4.82
N THR A 236 33.77 11.09 5.45
CA THR A 236 35.08 11.59 5.02
C THR A 236 36.03 11.65 6.20
N SER A 237 37.34 11.64 5.93
CA SER A 237 38.34 11.79 6.99
C SER A 237 39.63 12.40 6.50
N GLU A 238 40.31 13.07 7.43
CA GLU A 238 41.62 13.66 7.19
C GLU A 238 42.55 13.53 8.41
N TYR A 239 43.85 13.71 8.16
CA TYR A 239 44.85 13.78 9.21
C TYR A 239 45.37 15.22 9.33
N VAL A 240 45.14 15.84 10.48
CA VAL A 240 45.59 17.21 10.77
C VAL A 240 46.84 17.16 11.64
N THR A 241 47.89 17.89 11.27
CA THR A 241 49.14 17.92 12.05
C THR A 241 48.95 18.67 13.36
N ALA A 242 49.40 18.10 14.48
CA ALA A 242 49.38 18.78 15.77
C ALA A 242 50.49 19.86 15.80
N LYS A 243 50.10 21.14 15.76
CA LYS A 243 51.04 22.25 15.94
C LYS A 243 51.23 22.55 17.44
N SER A 244 52.48 22.54 17.89
CA SER A 244 52.86 23.08 19.19
C SER A 244 52.74 24.61 19.14
N VAL A 245 51.89 25.17 20.00
CA VAL A 245 51.91 26.61 20.31
C VAL A 245 52.93 26.78 21.44
N VAL A 246 54.06 27.44 21.14
CA VAL A 246 55.15 27.75 22.09
C VAL A 246 54.98 29.17 22.59
#